data_AF-A0A1Q4VIB2-F1
#
_entry.id   AF-A0A1Q4VIB2-F1
#
_cell.length_a   1.000
_cell.length_b   1.000
_cell.length_c   1.000
_cell.angle_alpha   90.00
_cell.angle_beta   90.00
_cell.angle_gamma   90.00
#
_symmetry.space_group_name_H-M   'P 1'
#
loop_
_entity.id
_entity.type
_entity.pdbx_description
1 polymer ?
#
loop_
_entity_poly.entity_id
_entity_poly.type
_entity_poly.pdbx_seq_one_letter_code
_entity_poly.pdbx_strand_id
1 'polypeptide(L)'
;MTYFAPPTAGAEPLPHVQYGQAVHQALVAAGAEPVEWYMDEADFGLRADYYYRPYRPEPRPDGTVPLTPDPEHWQHGLQLSWTERGWCYLPLDEGSDPLWDEEDAEPLPVPVLADPDAVAALLVLLLAGRFDEIGSATVEWSHAPVQRTAILEHARRAGRA
;
A
#
# COMPACT_ATOMS: atom_id res chain seq x y z
N MET A 1 -19.35 -2.82 -3.99
CA MET A 1 -18.51 -3.73 -4.79
C MET A 1 -18.23 -3.04 -6.12
N THR A 2 -17.10 -2.35 -6.21
CA THR A 2 -16.65 -1.77 -7.47
C THR A 2 -15.38 -2.51 -7.86
N TYR A 3 -15.54 -3.45 -8.80
CA TYR A 3 -14.42 -4.06 -9.51
C TYR A 3 -13.80 -2.97 -10.37
N PHE A 4 -12.52 -2.64 -10.19
CA PHE A 4 -11.81 -1.95 -11.26
C PHE A 4 -11.57 -2.95 -12.37
N ALA A 5 -12.40 -2.87 -13.42
CA ALA A 5 -12.03 -3.40 -14.72
C ALA A 5 -10.73 -2.70 -15.15
N PRO A 6 -9.80 -3.41 -15.82
CA PRO A 6 -8.63 -2.77 -16.41
C PRO A 6 -9.09 -1.57 -17.26
N PRO A 7 -8.32 -0.46 -17.26
CA PRO A 7 -8.74 0.77 -17.93
C PRO A 7 -9.19 0.46 -19.36
N THR A 8 -10.36 0.98 -19.73
CA THR A 8 -10.88 0.93 -21.09
C THR A 8 -9.80 1.40 -22.05
N ALA A 9 -9.52 0.60 -23.07
CA ALA A 9 -8.54 0.92 -24.10
C ALA A 9 -8.78 2.34 -24.65
N GLY A 10 -7.92 3.29 -24.26
CA GLY A 10 -7.95 4.67 -24.78
C GLY A 10 -7.81 5.80 -23.76
N ALA A 11 -7.99 5.56 -22.45
CA ALA A 11 -7.71 6.58 -21.43
C ALA A 11 -6.38 6.28 -20.74
N GLU A 12 -5.49 7.27 -20.67
CA GLU A 12 -4.30 7.15 -19.81
C GLU A 12 -4.76 7.05 -18.35
N PRO A 13 -4.31 6.04 -17.59
CA PRO A 13 -4.68 5.89 -16.19
C PRO A 13 -4.19 7.10 -15.40
N LEU A 14 -5.02 7.54 -14.44
CA LEU A 14 -4.66 8.67 -13.60
C LEU A 14 -3.33 8.39 -12.87
N PRO A 15 -2.48 9.41 -12.65
CA PRO A 15 -1.15 9.18 -12.10
C PRO A 15 -1.11 8.48 -10.74
N HIS A 16 -2.13 8.66 -9.90
CA HIS A 16 -2.22 7.95 -8.62
C HIS A 16 -2.55 6.45 -8.83
N VAL A 17 -3.38 6.12 -9.83
CA VAL A 17 -3.63 4.72 -10.21
C VAL A 17 -2.32 4.07 -10.69
N GLN A 18 -1.52 4.80 -11.47
CA GLN A 18 -0.19 4.33 -11.87
C GLN A 18 0.74 4.11 -10.68
N TYR A 19 0.68 5.00 -9.67
CA TYR A 19 1.45 4.84 -8.43
C TYR A 19 1.03 3.58 -7.65
N GLY A 20 -0.27 3.41 -7.40
CA GLY A 20 -0.79 2.22 -6.72
C GLY A 20 -0.42 0.93 -7.46
N GLN A 21 -0.50 0.93 -8.79
CA GLN A 21 -0.04 -0.19 -9.62
C GLN A 21 1.47 -0.42 -9.51
N ALA A 22 2.29 0.62 -9.51
CA ALA A 22 3.74 0.49 -9.35
C ALA A 22 4.10 -0.10 -7.99
N VAL A 23 3.42 0.31 -6.91
CA VAL A 23 3.58 -0.28 -5.58
C VAL A 23 3.16 -1.75 -5.58
N HIS A 24 2.01 -2.10 -6.17
CA HIS A 24 1.61 -3.50 -6.32
C HIS A 24 2.67 -4.33 -7.05
N GLN A 25 3.23 -3.83 -8.16
CA GLN A 25 4.27 -4.54 -8.90
C GLN A 25 5.55 -4.73 -8.08
N ALA A 26 5.98 -3.70 -7.35
CA ALA A 26 7.14 -3.79 -6.46
C ALA A 26 6.94 -4.83 -5.36
N LEU A 27 5.75 -4.89 -4.77
CA LEU A 27 5.35 -5.88 -3.76
C LEU A 27 5.39 -7.31 -4.30
N VAL A 28 4.81 -7.54 -5.49
CA VAL A 28 4.86 -8.83 -6.17
C VAL A 28 6.31 -9.23 -6.45
N ALA A 29 7.14 -8.32 -6.98
CA ALA A 29 8.55 -8.58 -7.25
C ALA A 29 9.36 -8.92 -5.99
N ALA A 30 9.06 -8.27 -4.85
CA ALA A 30 9.65 -8.55 -3.55
C ALA A 30 9.15 -9.86 -2.91
N GLY A 31 8.16 -10.52 -3.51
CA GLY A 31 7.52 -11.71 -2.96
C GLY A 31 6.49 -11.41 -1.87
N ALA A 32 6.23 -10.16 -1.53
CA ALA A 32 5.22 -9.74 -0.56
C ALA A 32 3.89 -9.46 -1.27
N GLU A 33 3.33 -10.47 -1.92
CA GLU A 33 2.08 -10.31 -2.68
C GLU A 33 0.86 -10.34 -1.73
N PRO A 34 -0.07 -9.36 -1.83
CA PRO A 34 -1.27 -9.37 -1.01
C PRO A 34 -2.21 -10.50 -1.41
N VAL A 35 -2.97 -11.01 -0.44
CA VAL A 35 -4.08 -11.96 -0.67
C VAL A 35 -5.20 -11.29 -1.46
N GLU A 36 -5.47 -10.04 -1.10
CA GLU A 36 -6.50 -9.21 -1.70
C GLU A 36 -5.99 -7.78 -1.70
N TRP A 37 -6.30 -7.03 -2.75
CA TRP A 37 -6.08 -5.60 -2.77
C TRP A 37 -7.15 -4.92 -3.61
N TYR A 38 -7.43 -3.67 -3.29
CA TYR A 38 -8.32 -2.83 -4.08
C TYR A 38 -7.80 -1.41 -4.15
N MET A 39 -8.17 -0.76 -5.24
CA MET A 39 -8.05 0.69 -5.38
C MET A 39 -9.45 1.25 -5.48
N ASP A 40 -9.73 2.27 -4.71
CA ASP A 40 -10.92 3.09 -4.91
C ASP A 40 -10.56 4.58 -4.95
N GLU A 41 -11.46 5.35 -5.55
CA GLU A 41 -11.47 6.79 -5.45
C GLU A 41 -12.41 7.15 -4.29
N ALA A 42 -11.92 7.05 -3.05
CA ALA A 42 -12.62 7.57 -1.88
C ALA A 42 -12.52 9.10 -1.83
N ASP A 43 -13.43 9.71 -1.05
CA ASP A 43 -13.85 11.12 -1.07
C ASP A 43 -12.77 12.22 -1.12
N PHE A 44 -11.48 11.93 -0.98
CA PHE A 44 -10.41 12.92 -1.01
C PHE A 44 -9.07 12.45 -1.63
N GLY A 45 -8.99 11.27 -2.26
CA GLY A 45 -7.74 10.73 -2.86
C GLY A 45 -7.85 9.31 -3.44
N LEU A 46 -6.72 8.73 -3.90
CA LEU A 46 -6.64 7.28 -4.12
C LEU A 46 -6.59 6.63 -2.74
N ARG A 47 -7.43 5.62 -2.52
CA ARG A 47 -7.24 4.67 -1.42
C ARG A 47 -6.80 3.36 -2.04
N ALA A 48 -5.70 2.82 -1.55
CA ALA A 48 -5.18 1.54 -2.01
C ALA A 48 -4.96 0.66 -0.80
N ASP A 49 -5.80 -0.36 -0.62
CA ASP A 49 -5.73 -1.27 0.51
C ASP A 49 -5.20 -2.63 0.06
N TYR A 50 -4.28 -3.17 0.85
CA TYR A 50 -3.60 -4.44 0.61
C TYR A 50 -3.72 -5.30 1.87
N TYR A 51 -4.27 -6.50 1.72
CA TYR A 51 -4.46 -7.44 2.81
C TYR A 51 -3.45 -8.57 2.73
N TYR A 52 -2.65 -8.69 3.78
CA TYR A 52 -1.73 -9.78 3.98
C TYR A 52 -2.26 -10.65 5.10
N ARG A 53 -2.67 -11.88 4.78
CA ARG A 53 -3.16 -12.83 5.79
C ARG A 53 -2.19 -14.00 5.88
N PRO A 54 -2.10 -14.69 7.02
CA PRO A 54 -1.41 -15.96 7.10
C PRO A 54 -2.12 -17.00 6.21
N TYR A 55 -1.44 -17.53 5.21
CA TYR A 55 -1.87 -18.69 4.44
C TYR A 55 -0.66 -19.56 4.13
N ARG A 56 -0.88 -20.77 3.61
CA ARG A 56 0.22 -21.61 3.12
C ARG A 56 0.62 -21.10 1.73
N PRO A 57 1.78 -20.46 1.56
CA PRO A 57 2.15 -19.90 0.26
C PRO A 57 2.46 -21.03 -0.72
N GLU A 58 1.89 -20.95 -1.92
CA GLU A 58 2.25 -21.84 -3.02
C GLU A 58 3.52 -21.31 -3.70
N PRO A 59 4.49 -22.17 -4.05
CA PRO A 59 5.66 -21.76 -4.81
C PRO A 59 5.25 -21.21 -6.19
N ARG A 60 5.87 -20.11 -6.58
CA ARG A 60 5.76 -19.51 -7.91
C ARG A 60 6.41 -20.39 -8.98
N PRO A 61 6.12 -20.16 -10.28
CA PRO A 61 6.74 -20.90 -11.38
C PRO A 61 8.27 -20.81 -11.42
N ASP A 62 8.85 -19.75 -10.86
CA ASP A 62 10.30 -19.56 -10.72
C ASP A 62 10.89 -20.23 -9.46
N GLY A 63 10.07 -20.92 -8.66
CA GLY A 63 10.45 -21.61 -7.44
C GLY A 63 10.53 -20.72 -6.19
N THR A 64 10.27 -19.42 -6.31
CA THR A 64 10.20 -18.51 -5.15
C THR A 64 8.90 -18.71 -4.39
N VAL A 65 8.94 -18.57 -3.06
CA VAL A 65 7.74 -18.69 -2.20
C VAL A 65 7.35 -17.28 -1.75
N PRO A 66 6.11 -16.84 -1.99
CA PRO A 66 5.63 -15.56 -1.46
C PRO A 66 5.81 -15.48 0.06
N LEU A 67 6.22 -14.31 0.53
CA LEU A 67 6.31 -13.98 1.93
C LEU A 67 4.90 -13.90 2.54
N THR A 68 4.72 -14.54 3.68
CA THR A 68 3.50 -14.45 4.48
C THR A 68 3.80 -13.71 5.79
N PRO A 69 2.81 -13.02 6.39
CA PRO A 69 2.98 -12.42 7.71
C PRO A 69 3.44 -13.45 8.73
N ASP A 70 4.41 -13.08 9.57
CA ASP A 70 4.82 -13.85 10.73
C ASP A 70 3.64 -13.95 11.72
N PRO A 71 3.12 -15.16 11.99
CA PRO A 71 1.96 -15.34 12.86
C PRO A 71 2.21 -14.94 14.32
N GLU A 72 3.47 -14.83 14.78
CA GLU A 72 3.78 -14.34 16.12
C GLU A 72 3.53 -12.83 16.26
N HIS A 73 3.70 -12.09 15.17
CA HIS A 73 3.53 -10.63 15.13
C HIS A 73 2.20 -10.20 14.50
N TRP A 74 1.67 -11.00 13.58
CA TRP A 74 0.50 -10.69 12.76
C TRP A 74 -0.51 -11.83 12.80
N GLN A 75 -1.06 -12.10 13.99
CA GLN A 75 -1.94 -13.24 14.25
C GLN A 75 -3.07 -13.41 13.21
N HIS A 76 -3.68 -12.31 12.77
CA HIS A 76 -4.74 -12.33 11.75
C HIS A 76 -4.34 -11.64 10.43
N GLY A 77 -3.11 -11.12 10.36
CA GLY A 77 -2.56 -10.44 9.21
C GLY A 77 -2.32 -8.95 9.42
N LEU A 78 -2.11 -8.26 8.30
CA LEU A 78 -1.75 -6.86 8.20
C LEU A 78 -2.51 -6.23 7.03
N GLN A 79 -3.03 -5.02 7.24
CA GLN A 79 -3.50 -4.15 6.17
C GLN A 79 -2.48 -3.04 5.92
N LEU A 80 -2.15 -2.82 4.66
CA LEU A 80 -1.38 -1.67 4.20
C LEU A 80 -2.32 -0.77 3.39
N SER A 81 -2.40 0.52 3.75
CA SER A 81 -3.23 1.51 3.09
C SER A 81 -2.45 2.75 2.71
N TRP A 82 -2.78 3.39 1.58
CA TRP A 82 -2.28 4.72 1.25
C TRP A 82 -3.31 5.78 1.63
N THR A 83 -2.92 6.72 2.50
CA THR A 83 -3.72 7.86 2.96
C THR A 83 -3.02 9.19 2.66
N GLU A 84 -3.62 10.31 3.05
CA GLU A 84 -2.99 11.63 2.95
C GLU A 84 -1.65 11.74 3.71
N ARG A 85 -1.45 10.88 4.71
CA ARG A 85 -0.22 10.77 5.52
C ARG A 85 0.85 9.92 4.84
N GLY A 86 0.55 9.30 3.70
CA GLY A 86 1.39 8.33 3.01
C GLY A 86 0.93 6.90 3.23
N TRP A 87 1.86 5.96 3.05
CA TRP A 87 1.58 4.55 3.33
C TRP A 87 1.54 4.32 4.84
N CYS A 88 0.45 3.73 5.31
CA CYS A 88 0.23 3.37 6.70
C CYS A 88 -0.13 1.89 6.79
N TYR A 89 0.07 1.29 7.95
CA TYR A 89 -0.28 -0.10 8.20
C TYR A 89 -1.09 -0.23 9.49
N LEU A 90 -1.91 -1.28 9.56
CA LEU A 90 -2.60 -1.69 10.78
C LEU A 90 -2.64 -3.23 10.89
N PRO A 91 -2.49 -3.80 12.10
CA PRO A 91 -2.77 -5.21 12.34
C PRO A 91 -4.24 -5.53 12.06
N LEU A 92 -4.52 -6.71 11.49
CA LEU A 92 -5.89 -7.21 11.39
C LEU A 92 -6.29 -7.92 12.70
N ASP A 93 -7.57 -7.85 13.06
CA ASP A 93 -8.20 -8.57 14.17
C ASP A 93 -8.98 -9.81 13.69
N GLU A 94 -9.39 -10.66 14.63
CA GLU A 94 -10.08 -11.95 14.39
C GLU A 94 -11.41 -11.82 13.61
N GLY A 95 -11.94 -10.61 13.45
CA GLY A 95 -13.21 -10.35 12.74
C GLY A 95 -13.20 -9.12 11.84
N SER A 96 -12.04 -8.58 11.49
CA SER A 96 -11.96 -7.36 10.68
C SER A 96 -12.59 -7.56 9.30
N ASP A 97 -13.84 -7.11 9.17
CA ASP A 97 -14.30 -6.38 8.00
C ASP A 97 -13.47 -5.07 7.97
N PRO A 98 -13.01 -4.59 6.80
CA PRO A 98 -11.98 -3.56 6.72
C PRO A 98 -12.53 -2.16 7.01
N LEU A 99 -12.90 -1.92 8.27
CA LEU A 99 -13.09 -0.59 8.80
C LEU A 99 -11.71 -0.07 9.19
N TRP A 100 -11.00 0.43 8.18
CA TRP A 100 -9.79 1.20 8.40
C TRP A 100 -10.10 2.35 9.37
N ASP A 101 -9.46 2.34 10.54
CA ASP A 101 -9.43 3.46 11.45
C ASP A 101 -8.07 4.16 11.30
N GLU A 102 -8.09 5.40 10.82
CA GLU A 102 -6.87 6.17 10.58
C GLU A 102 -6.17 6.57 11.90
N GLU A 103 -6.89 6.58 13.02
CA GLU A 103 -6.32 6.88 14.33
C GLU A 103 -5.41 5.76 14.83
N ASP A 104 -5.71 4.50 14.50
CA ASP A 104 -4.93 3.31 14.88
C ASP A 104 -3.86 2.93 13.85
N ALA A 105 -3.83 3.62 12.70
CA ALA A 105 -2.90 3.33 11.62
C ALA A 105 -1.51 3.96 11.85
N GLU A 106 -0.49 3.12 11.77
CA GLU A 106 0.90 3.51 11.93
C GLU A 106 1.53 3.86 10.56
N PRO A 107 2.18 5.03 10.41
CA PRO A 107 2.81 5.40 9.15
C PRO A 107 4.07 4.58 8.89
N LEU A 108 4.29 4.18 7.64
CA LEU A 108 5.60 3.71 7.20
C LEU A 108 6.61 4.85 7.31
N PRO A 109 7.87 4.60 7.71
CA PRO A 109 8.91 5.61 7.81
C PRO A 109 9.48 5.97 6.43
N VAL A 110 8.61 6.41 5.53
CA VAL A 110 8.92 6.83 4.16
C VAL A 110 8.18 8.14 3.84
N PRO A 111 8.66 8.91 2.85
CA PRO A 111 7.90 10.04 2.34
C PRO A 111 6.50 9.62 1.87
N VAL A 112 5.55 10.56 1.88
CA VAL A 112 4.14 10.34 1.45
C VAL A 112 4.04 9.70 0.06
N LEU A 113 4.97 10.06 -0.84
CA LEU A 113 5.10 9.51 -2.20
C LEU A 113 6.50 8.93 -2.40
N ALA A 114 6.85 7.95 -1.58
CA ALA A 114 8.08 7.21 -1.68
C ALA A 114 8.15 6.35 -2.95
N ASP A 115 9.38 6.03 -3.36
CA ASP A 115 9.64 5.04 -4.40
C ASP A 115 8.93 3.70 -4.07
N PRO A 116 8.22 3.09 -5.03
CA PRO A 116 7.56 1.80 -4.84
C PRO A 116 8.45 0.70 -4.25
N ASP A 117 9.73 0.65 -4.63
CA ASP A 117 10.67 -0.36 -4.14
C ASP A 117 11.01 -0.12 -2.66
N ALA A 118 11.01 1.13 -2.21
CA ALA A 118 11.21 1.46 -0.79
C ALA A 118 10.01 1.01 0.07
N VAL A 119 8.78 1.18 -0.43
CA VAL A 119 7.56 0.68 0.23
C VAL A 119 7.61 -0.85 0.33
N ALA A 120 7.95 -1.53 -0.77
CA ALA A 120 8.06 -2.99 -0.79
C ALA A 120 9.14 -3.53 0.14
N ALA A 121 10.34 -2.91 0.16
CA ALA A 121 11.43 -3.32 1.05
C ALA A 121 11.06 -3.23 2.53
N LEU A 122 10.36 -2.16 2.93
CA LEU A 122 9.89 -2.02 4.31
C LEU A 122 8.77 -2.99 4.66
N LEU A 123 7.85 -3.26 3.73
CA LEU A 123 6.80 -4.23 3.98
C LEU A 123 7.36 -5.64 4.22
N VAL A 124 8.42 -6.03 3.51
CA VAL A 124 9.10 -7.32 3.76
C VAL A 124 9.59 -7.41 5.21
N LEU A 125 10.16 -6.34 5.74
CA LEU A 125 10.62 -6.30 7.14
C LEU A 125 9.45 -6.31 8.13
N LEU A 126 8.37 -5.57 7.84
CA LEU A 126 7.15 -5.56 8.63
C LEU A 126 6.53 -6.95 8.71
N LEU A 127 6.28 -7.60 7.56
CA LEU A 127 5.68 -8.93 7.50
C LEU A 127 6.50 -9.96 8.29
N ALA A 128 7.82 -9.81 8.33
CA ALA A 128 8.71 -10.68 9.10
C ALA A 128 8.82 -10.32 10.60
N GLY A 129 8.10 -9.29 11.08
CA GLY A 129 8.18 -8.82 12.47
C GLY A 129 9.51 -8.16 12.85
N ARG A 130 10.33 -7.76 11.87
CA ARG A 130 11.70 -7.23 12.08
C ARG A 130 11.69 -5.72 12.26
N PHE A 131 10.93 -5.26 13.26
CA PHE A 131 10.71 -3.82 13.50
C PHE A 131 11.99 -3.06 13.86
N ASP A 132 12.96 -3.73 14.47
CA ASP A 132 14.27 -3.17 14.81
C ASP A 132 15.13 -2.83 13.58
N GLU A 133 14.81 -3.38 12.43
CA GLU A 133 15.51 -3.15 11.16
C GLU A 133 14.78 -2.14 10.26
N ILE A 134 13.61 -1.67 10.67
CA ILE A 134 12.83 -0.66 9.95
C ILE A 134 13.51 0.71 10.16
N GLY A 135 14.40 1.06 9.22
CA GLY A 135 14.98 2.40 9.10
C GLY A 135 14.21 3.28 8.11
N SER A 136 14.41 4.59 8.18
CA SER A 136 13.79 5.51 7.21
C SER A 136 14.44 5.38 5.83
N ALA A 137 13.67 4.97 4.81
CA ALA A 137 14.10 5.01 3.42
C ALA A 137 13.76 6.38 2.79
N THR A 138 14.67 6.95 2.00
CA THR A 138 14.60 8.38 1.58
C THR A 138 14.57 8.62 0.07
N VAL A 139 14.06 7.67 -0.72
CA VAL A 139 13.89 7.87 -2.17
C VAL A 139 12.44 8.26 -2.48
N GLU A 140 12.24 9.42 -3.09
CA GLU A 140 10.93 9.90 -3.55
C GLU A 140 10.66 9.44 -4.98
N TRP A 141 9.43 9.01 -5.25
CA TRP A 141 8.99 8.63 -6.59
C TRP A 141 8.81 9.90 -7.46
N SER A 142 9.70 10.09 -8.44
CA SER A 142 9.76 11.34 -9.21
C SER A 142 8.73 11.39 -10.35
N HIS A 143 7.61 12.08 -10.14
CA HIS A 143 6.72 12.55 -11.21
C HIS A 143 6.32 14.02 -10.97
N ALA A 144 7.28 14.93 -11.18
CA ALA A 144 7.20 16.36 -10.81
C ALA A 144 5.89 17.14 -11.13
N PRO A 145 5.06 16.81 -12.14
CA PRO A 145 3.75 17.45 -12.33
C PRO A 145 2.63 16.88 -11.43
N VAL A 146 2.72 15.61 -11.06
CA VAL A 146 1.66 14.84 -10.41
C VAL A 146 1.60 15.15 -8.91
N GLN A 147 2.76 15.16 -8.26
CA GLN A 147 2.91 15.49 -6.84
C GLN A 147 2.34 16.90 -6.54
N ARG A 148 2.70 17.87 -7.40
CA ARG A 148 2.25 19.25 -7.25
C ARG A 148 0.74 19.38 -7.48
N THR A 149 0.15 18.59 -8.37
CA THR A 149 -1.30 18.66 -8.65
C THR A 149 -2.10 17.98 -7.56
N ALA A 150 -1.72 16.79 -7.10
CA ALA A 150 -2.39 16.06 -6.04
C ALA A 150 -2.35 16.82 -4.70
N ILE A 151 -1.18 17.34 -4.32
CA ILE A 151 -1.00 18.12 -3.08
C ILE A 151 -1.70 19.48 -3.15
N LEU A 152 -1.64 20.20 -4.29
CA LEU A 152 -2.30 21.51 -4.42
C LEU A 152 -3.83 21.40 -4.54
N GLU A 153 -4.36 20.37 -5.18
CA GLU A 153 -5.80 20.11 -5.21
C GLU A 153 -6.33 19.75 -3.83
N HIS A 154 -5.57 18.95 -3.08
CA HIS A 154 -5.87 18.63 -1.68
C HIS A 154 -5.84 19.88 -0.79
N ALA A 155 -4.76 20.68 -0.84
CA ALA A 155 -4.63 21.91 -0.05
C ALA A 155 -5.69 22.99 -0.40
N ARG A 156 -6.12 23.08 -1.67
CA ARG A 156 -7.19 24.00 -2.09
C ARG A 156 -8.57 23.61 -1.57
N ARG A 157 -8.81 22.32 -1.35
CA ARG A 157 -10.10 21.80 -0.85
C ARG A 157 -10.16 21.86 0.68
N ALA A 158 -9.05 21.59 1.37
CA ALA A 158 -8.95 21.73 2.82
C ALA A 158 -9.05 23.20 3.31
N GLY A 159 -8.69 24.19 2.48
CA GLY A 159 -8.76 25.61 2.80
C GLY A 159 -10.08 26.33 2.46
N ARG A 160 -11.17 25.59 2.16
CA ARG A 160 -12.48 26.14 1.79
C ARG A 160 -13.63 25.71 2.72
N ALA A 161 -13.33 25.38 3.98
CA ALA A 161 -14.33 25.17 5.03
C ALA A 161 -14.57 26.45 5.85
#